data_AF-A0A9E3K5J1-F1
#
_entry.id   AF-A0A9E3K5J1-F1
#
_cell.length_a   1.000
_cell.length_b   1.000
_cell.length_c   1.000
_cell.angle_alpha   90.00
_cell.angle_beta   90.00
_cell.angle_gamma   90.00
#
_symmetry.space_group_name_H-M   'P 1'
#
loop_
_entity.id
_entity.type
_entity.pdbx_description
1 polymer ?
#
loop_
_entity_poly.entity_id
_entity_poly.type
_entity_poly.pdbx_seq_one_letter_code
_entity_poly.pdbx_strand_id
1 'polypeptide(L)'
;MHILKIAGLTAACLGLAACGGQGDDKLGDQAKQAMDNRADAMDAAADNMSGTAEDMMQARADATREAGEAKEEAIDKSDVNADAMTNAQKAAVVNGM
;
A
#
# COMPACT_ATOMS: atom_id res chain seq x y z
N MET A 1 -7.60 -8.54 -26.86
CA MET A 1 -8.79 -8.23 -26.04
C MET A 1 -8.34 -8.29 -24.59
N HIS A 2 -7.62 -7.26 -24.14
CA HIS A 2 -7.12 -7.18 -22.77
C HIS A 2 -8.18 -6.48 -21.94
N ILE A 3 -8.76 -7.25 -21.03
CA ILE A 3 -9.86 -6.83 -20.18
C ILE A 3 -9.24 -5.92 -19.11
N LEU A 4 -9.20 -4.62 -19.41
CA LEU A 4 -8.80 -3.55 -18.50
C LEU A 4 -9.77 -3.54 -17.32
N LYS A 5 -9.43 -4.24 -16.24
CA LYS A 5 -10.15 -4.14 -14.97
C LYS A 5 -9.62 -2.91 -14.26
N ILE A 6 -10.20 -1.76 -14.59
CA ILE A 6 -10.17 -0.58 -13.74
C ILE A 6 -10.90 -0.98 -12.44
N ALA A 7 -10.14 -1.48 -11.46
CA ALA A 7 -10.65 -1.73 -10.13
C ALA A 7 -10.78 -0.36 -9.45
N GLY A 8 -12.03 0.10 -9.35
CA GLY A 8 -12.40 1.39 -8.79
C GLY A 8 -11.89 1.55 -7.37
N LEU A 9 -11.19 2.66 -7.16
CA LEU A 9 -10.78 3.22 -5.88
C LEU A 9 -12.02 3.60 -5.05
N THR A 10 -12.56 2.68 -4.26
CA THR A 10 -13.51 3.02 -3.19
C THR A 10 -12.74 3.54 -1.97
N ALA A 11 -12.33 4.80 -2.06
CA ALA A 11 -11.88 5.60 -0.91
C ALA A 11 -13.08 6.02 -0.06
N ALA A 12 -13.52 5.17 0.86
CA ALA A 12 -14.47 5.56 1.90
C ALA A 12 -14.45 4.59 3.08
N CYS A 13 -13.59 4.84 4.07
CA CYS A 13 -13.81 4.46 5.48
C CYS A 13 -12.93 5.31 6.40
N LEU A 14 -13.09 6.64 6.34
CA LEU A 14 -12.68 7.51 7.43
C LEU A 14 -13.70 7.35 8.57
N GLY A 15 -13.32 6.57 9.57
CA GLY A 15 -14.00 6.55 10.86
C GLY A 15 -14.69 5.24 11.18
N LEU A 16 -13.92 4.26 11.64
CA LEU A 16 -14.35 3.34 12.68
C LEU A 16 -13.18 3.17 13.66
N ALA A 17 -13.11 4.08 14.63
CA ALA A 17 -12.37 3.89 15.87
C ALA A 17 -13.26 3.08 16.83
N ALA A 18 -13.61 1.86 16.45
CA ALA A 18 -14.44 1.00 17.28
C ALA A 18 -13.95 -0.46 17.17
N CYS A 19 -13.45 -0.94 18.31
CA CYS A 19 -13.14 -2.34 18.66
C CYS A 19 -11.89 -2.99 18.05
N GLY A 20 -10.76 -2.94 18.77
CA GLY A 20 -10.08 -4.21 19.11
C GLY A 20 -8.59 -4.42 18.79
N GLY A 21 -7.89 -3.51 18.10
CA GLY A 21 -6.44 -3.63 17.83
C GLY A 21 -5.68 -2.39 18.31
N GLN A 22 -4.38 -2.48 18.59
CA GLN A 22 -3.54 -1.39 19.15
C GLN A 22 -3.22 -0.28 18.12
N GLY A 23 -4.09 -0.11 17.13
CA GLY A 23 -3.94 0.81 15.99
C GLY A 23 -3.01 0.30 14.90
N ASP A 24 -2.41 -0.88 15.06
CA ASP A 24 -1.55 -1.58 14.12
C ASP A 24 -2.24 -1.91 12.80
N ASP A 25 -3.50 -2.36 12.84
CA ASP A 25 -4.31 -2.61 11.63
C ASP A 25 -4.31 -1.39 10.70
N LYS A 26 -4.53 -0.20 11.27
CA LYS A 26 -4.60 1.06 10.51
C LYS A 26 -3.22 1.50 10.02
N LEU A 27 -2.17 1.17 10.76
CA LEU A 27 -0.80 1.49 10.36
C LEU A 27 -0.33 0.60 9.22
N GLY A 28 -0.70 -0.69 9.25
CA GLY A 28 -0.51 -1.65 8.16
C GLY A 28 -1.22 -1.22 6.89
N ASP A 29 -2.51 -0.90 6.99
CA ASP A 29 -3.32 -0.39 5.87
C ASP A 29 -2.70 0.86 5.23
N GLN A 30 -2.26 1.83 6.04
CA GLN A 30 -1.62 3.04 5.55
C GLN A 30 -0.30 2.75 4.83
N ALA A 31 0.49 1.82 5.37
CA ALA A 31 1.76 1.41 4.80
C ALA A 31 1.57 0.73 3.43
N LYS A 32 0.58 -0.16 3.33
CA LYS A 32 0.18 -0.78 2.06
C LYS A 32 -0.34 0.24 1.08
N GLN A 33 -1.27 1.10 1.49
CA GLN A 33 -1.83 2.12 0.60
C GLN A 33 -0.76 3.08 0.06
N ALA A 34 0.28 3.39 0.83
CA ALA A 34 1.40 4.19 0.34
C ALA A 34 2.22 3.46 -0.75
N MET A 35 2.33 2.12 -0.69
CA MET A 35 2.97 1.32 -1.73
C MET A 35 2.05 1.10 -2.93
N ASP A 36 0.75 0.87 -2.71
CA ASP A 36 -0.26 0.78 -3.78
C ASP A 36 -0.28 2.07 -4.62
N ASN A 37 -0.30 3.23 -3.98
CA ASN A 37 -0.23 4.51 -4.70
C ASN A 37 1.06 4.66 -5.53
N ARG A 38 2.18 4.08 -5.08
CA ARG A 38 3.43 4.06 -5.85
C ARG A 38 3.35 3.08 -7.01
N ALA A 39 2.78 1.90 -6.80
CA ALA A 39 2.55 0.91 -7.84
C ALA A 39 1.61 1.46 -8.92
N ASP A 40 0.53 2.14 -8.53
CA ASP A 40 -0.42 2.77 -9.46
C ASP A 40 0.25 3.87 -10.31
N ALA A 41 1.19 4.63 -9.73
CA ALA A 41 1.98 5.58 -10.50
C ALA A 41 2.94 4.89 -11.50
N MET A 42 3.45 3.70 -11.17
CA MET A 42 4.24 2.88 -12.10
C MET A 42 3.38 2.29 -13.21
N ASP A 43 2.17 1.82 -12.89
CA ASP A 43 1.20 1.32 -13.88
C ASP A 43 0.79 2.44 -14.84
N ALA A 44 0.48 3.63 -14.34
CA ALA A 44 0.18 4.79 -15.17
C ALA A 44 1.38 5.23 -16.05
N ALA A 45 2.62 5.02 -15.57
CA ALA A 45 3.81 5.23 -16.38
C ALA A 45 3.95 4.14 -17.45
N ALA A 46 3.64 2.88 -17.13
CA ALA A 46 3.66 1.75 -18.04
C ALA A 46 2.67 1.92 -19.20
N ASP A 47 1.50 2.52 -18.94
CA ASP A 47 0.49 2.84 -19.97
C ASP A 47 1.01 3.75 -21.09
N ASN A 48 2.08 4.52 -20.82
CA ASN A 48 2.75 5.37 -21.81
C ASN A 48 3.93 4.67 -22.51
N MET A 49 4.20 3.40 -22.16
CA MET A 49 5.26 2.58 -22.72
C MET A 49 4.68 1.50 -23.65
N SER A 50 5.56 0.70 -24.26
CA SER A 50 5.15 -0.45 -25.06
C SER A 50 6.24 -1.51 -25.14
N GLY A 51 5.82 -2.75 -25.34
CA GLY A 51 6.72 -3.91 -25.44
C GLY A 51 7.44 -4.18 -24.10
N THR A 52 8.69 -4.61 -24.16
CA THR A 52 9.43 -5.06 -22.96
C THR A 52 9.56 -3.99 -21.87
N ALA A 53 9.51 -2.70 -22.23
CA ALA A 53 9.57 -1.61 -21.25
C ALA A 53 8.28 -1.52 -20.41
N GLU A 54 7.12 -1.74 -21.04
CA GLU A 54 5.82 -1.82 -20.36
C GLU A 54 5.81 -3.02 -19.40
N ASP A 55 6.19 -4.20 -19.89
CA ASP A 55 6.24 -5.44 -19.08
C ASP A 55 7.15 -5.28 -17.85
N MET A 56 8.32 -4.65 -18.01
CA MET A 56 9.24 -4.39 -16.91
C MET A 56 8.71 -3.37 -15.91
N MET A 57 7.92 -2.39 -16.36
CA MET A 57 7.34 -1.37 -15.50
C MET A 57 6.16 -1.96 -14.69
N GLN A 58 5.30 -2.75 -15.33
CA GLN A 58 4.23 -3.51 -14.64
C GLN A 58 4.80 -4.50 -13.62
N ALA A 59 5.85 -5.25 -13.97
CA ALA A 59 6.50 -6.16 -13.03
C ALA A 59 7.07 -5.43 -11.79
N ARG A 60 7.52 -4.18 -11.94
CA ARG A 60 7.97 -3.35 -10.82
C ARG A 60 6.81 -2.85 -9.98
N ALA A 61 5.69 -2.49 -10.61
CA ALA A 61 4.46 -2.11 -9.91
C ALA A 61 3.96 -3.27 -9.04
N ASP A 62 3.89 -4.48 -9.61
CA ASP A 62 3.50 -5.70 -8.89
C ASP A 62 4.42 -6.00 -7.71
N ALA A 63 5.74 -5.97 -7.91
CA ALA A 63 6.70 -6.16 -6.83
C ALA A 63 6.56 -5.09 -5.71
N THR A 64 6.18 -3.87 -6.08
CA THR A 64 5.93 -2.78 -5.12
C THR A 64 4.67 -3.06 -4.29
N ARG A 65 3.61 -3.55 -4.94
CA ARG A 65 2.34 -3.93 -4.31
C ARG A 65 2.55 -5.10 -3.34
N GLU A 66 3.27 -6.14 -3.77
CA GLU A 66 3.63 -7.29 -2.92
C GLU A 66 4.49 -6.87 -1.71
N ALA A 67 5.44 -5.95 -1.89
CA ALA A 67 6.20 -5.39 -0.77
C ALA A 67 5.33 -4.59 0.21
N GLY A 68 4.25 -3.96 -0.26
CA GLY A 68 3.23 -3.31 0.56
C GLY A 68 2.44 -4.30 1.41
N GLU A 69 1.96 -5.39 0.80
CA GLU A 69 1.25 -6.48 1.50
C GLU A 69 2.15 -7.16 2.55
N ALA A 70 3.40 -7.47 2.21
CA ALA A 70 4.35 -8.05 3.17
C ALA A 70 4.63 -7.11 4.35
N LYS A 71 4.60 -5.79 4.12
CA LYS A 71 4.78 -4.79 5.18
C LYS A 71 3.54 -4.67 6.07
N GLU A 72 2.34 -4.69 5.48
CA GLU A 72 1.07 -4.76 6.22
C GLU A 72 1.06 -5.98 7.14
N GLU A 73 1.33 -7.17 6.60
CA GLU A 73 1.35 -8.42 7.37
C GLU A 73 2.43 -8.39 8.47
N ALA A 74 3.60 -7.80 8.19
CA ALA A 74 4.64 -7.66 9.20
C ALA A 74 4.24 -6.70 10.34
N ILE A 75 3.46 -5.66 10.06
CA ILE A 75 2.95 -4.72 11.07
C ILE A 75 1.87 -5.40 11.91
N ASP A 76 0.88 -6.02 11.27
CA ASP A 76 -0.18 -6.80 11.93
C ASP A 76 0.41 -7.90 12.84
N LYS A 77 1.36 -8.68 12.32
CA LYS A 77 2.03 -9.76 13.08
C LYS A 77 2.89 -9.27 14.23
N SER A 78 3.36 -8.03 14.21
CA SER A 78 4.28 -7.51 15.22
C SER A 78 3.57 -6.99 16.47
N ASP A 79 2.23 -7.03 16.54
CA ASP A 79 1.40 -6.48 17.64
C ASP A 79 1.92 -5.09 18.04
N VAL A 80 2.25 -4.28 17.03
CA VAL A 80 2.91 -3.00 17.24
C VAL A 80 1.88 -2.08 17.88
N ASN A 81 2.18 -1.54 19.05
CA ASN A 81 1.30 -0.54 19.65
C ASN A 81 1.39 0.78 18.85
N ALA A 82 0.72 0.85 17.71
CA ALA A 82 0.70 2.05 16.89
C ALA A 82 0.13 3.23 17.69
N ASP A 83 -0.81 3.00 18.61
CA ASP A 83 -1.34 4.07 19.47
C ASP A 83 -0.29 4.69 20.40
N ALA A 84 0.74 3.94 20.80
CA ALA A 84 1.88 4.45 21.55
C ALA A 84 2.95 5.13 20.67
N MET A 85 2.86 5.02 19.35
CA MET A 85 3.80 5.64 18.41
C MET A 85 3.41 7.10 18.15
N THR A 86 4.41 7.98 18.15
CA THR A 86 4.25 9.35 17.67
C THR A 86 3.91 9.35 16.17
N ASN A 87 3.26 10.41 15.68
CA ASN A 87 2.96 10.55 14.26
C ASN A 87 4.22 10.46 13.37
N ALA A 88 5.38 10.91 13.87
CA ALA A 88 6.65 10.77 13.17
C ALA A 88 7.07 9.30 13.04
N GLN A 89 6.91 8.51 14.09
CA GLN A 89 7.20 7.07 14.06
C GLN A 89 6.23 6.30 13.17
N LYS A 90 4.93 6.67 13.16
CA LYS A 90 3.94 6.11 12.23
C LYS A 90 4.33 6.42 10.78
N ALA A 91 4.68 7.67 10.50
CA ALA A 91 5.11 8.09 9.18
C ALA A 91 6.39 7.38 8.72
N ALA A 92 7.33 7.11 9.63
CA ALA A 92 8.55 6.33 9.35
C ALA A 92 8.22 4.89 8.94
N VAL A 93 7.28 4.23 9.63
CA VAL A 93 6.85 2.86 9.29
C VAL A 93 6.16 2.80 7.92
N VAL A 94 5.26 3.76 7.65
CA VAL A 94 4.49 3.88 6.40
C VAL A 94 5.37 4.25 5.21
N ASN A 95 6.28 5.22 5.38
CA ASN A 95 7.09 5.73 4.27
C ASN A 95 8.46 5.06 4.14
N GLY A 96 8.89 4.27 5.12
CA GLY A 96 10.18 3.58 5.12
C GLY A 96 11.40 4.51 5.29
N MET A 97 11.23 5.64 5.98
CA MET A 97 12.30 6.63 6.26
C MET A 97 12.63 6.71 7.74
#